data_AF-A0A9X1HQU5-F1
#
_entry.id   AF-A0A9X1HQU5-F1
#
_cell.length_a   1.000
_cell.length_b   1.000
_cell.length_c   1.000
_cell.angle_alpha   90.00
_cell.angle_beta   90.00
_cell.angle_gamma   90.00
#
_symmetry.space_group_name_H-M   'P 1'
#
loop_
_entity.id
_entity.type
_entity.pdbx_description
1 polymer ?
#
loop_
_entity_poly.entity_id
_entity_poly.type
_entity_poly.pdbx_seq_one_letter_code
_entity_poly.pdbx_strand_id
1 'polypeptide(L)'
;MRNFIIFTGIWALSFLLITACEDSVYDEIVEEPVSETVSSDQKGNDQSRVYGFDQWGYNWNAHHFNGNVWNAIVADYLYQGEFFWRIDPYTGDDESYLEKYPWADQMPFWAYRNMELVMHWNEGLISKDGEYQDWLDSDAWITFHYKLGKGSDKWFQFQKFVAAKSTDYIKDGMWYDQDGNLIGIFHDWDTLIMIEVHDAGQPPYFKSPLSPGLGKYKLR
;
A
#
# COMPACT_ATOMS: atom_id res chain seq x y z
N MET A 1 -14.96 -6.14 22.59
CA MET A 1 -13.71 -6.89 22.88
C MET A 1 -12.67 -6.37 21.91
N ARG A 2 -11.71 -5.56 22.38
CA ARG A 2 -10.60 -5.03 21.57
C ARG A 2 -9.59 -6.16 21.41
N ASN A 3 -9.59 -6.83 20.27
CA ASN A 3 -8.52 -7.75 19.91
C ASN A 3 -7.38 -6.90 19.34
N PHE A 4 -6.37 -6.67 20.17
CA PHE A 4 -5.03 -6.28 19.73
C PHE A 4 -4.46 -7.45 18.92
N ILE A 5 -4.44 -7.34 17.59
CA ILE A 5 -3.58 -8.16 16.74
C ILE A 5 -2.35 -7.31 16.45
N ILE A 6 -1.36 -7.49 17.33
CA ILE A 6 0.00 -6.95 17.24
C ILE A 6 0.84 -8.01 16.53
N PHE A 7 1.56 -7.58 15.49
CA PHE A 7 2.73 -8.21 14.88
C PHE A 7 2.52 -9.55 14.15
N THR A 8 2.33 -9.48 12.83
CA THR A 8 2.98 -10.35 11.83
C THR A 8 2.66 -9.78 10.44
N GLY A 9 3.37 -8.74 10.00
CA GLY A 9 3.15 -8.12 8.66
C GLY A 9 4.36 -8.18 7.74
N ILE A 10 5.44 -8.87 8.13
CA ILE A 10 6.70 -8.90 7.37
C ILE A 10 7.36 -10.27 7.54
N TRP A 11 6.77 -11.31 6.95
CA TRP A 11 7.52 -12.53 6.63
C TRP A 11 7.49 -12.88 5.13
N ALA A 12 6.73 -12.13 4.31
CA ALA A 12 6.63 -12.39 2.87
C ALA A 12 7.68 -11.68 1.99
N LEU A 13 8.59 -10.87 2.55
CA LEU A 13 9.71 -10.30 1.78
C LEU A 13 10.95 -11.23 1.72
N SER A 14 10.89 -12.41 2.35
CA SER A 14 12.01 -13.37 2.42
C SER A 14 11.97 -14.52 1.40
N PHE A 15 10.99 -14.56 0.49
CA PHE A 15 10.90 -15.61 -0.54
C PHE A 15 10.88 -15.07 -1.96
N LEU A 16 11.94 -14.37 -2.39
CA LEU A 16 12.25 -14.21 -3.81
C LEU A 16 13.78 -14.17 -3.97
N LEU A 17 14.36 -15.37 -4.00
CA LEU A 17 15.73 -15.57 -4.45
C LEU A 17 15.83 -15.22 -5.93
N ILE A 18 16.85 -14.43 -6.21
CA ILE A 18 17.30 -13.91 -7.50
C ILE A 18 17.40 -15.04 -8.54
N THR A 19 16.66 -14.92 -9.64
CA THR A 19 17.11 -15.39 -10.95
C THR A 19 17.03 -14.21 -11.92
N ALA A 20 18.12 -13.44 -11.97
CA ALA A 20 18.37 -12.45 -13.00
C ALA A 20 18.89 -13.16 -14.27
N CYS A 21 18.13 -13.03 -15.36
CA CYS A 21 18.52 -13.00 -16.78
C CYS A 21 17.18 -12.93 -17.53
N GLU A 22 16.84 -11.93 -18.34
CA GLU A 22 17.52 -11.51 -19.57
C GLU A 22 16.92 -10.19 -20.07
N ASP A 23 17.68 -9.45 -20.87
CA ASP A 23 17.35 -8.16 -21.47
C ASP A 23 16.17 -8.24 -22.45
N SER A 24 15.22 -7.30 -22.36
CA SER A 24 14.73 -6.57 -23.55
C SER A 24 13.80 -5.41 -23.17
N VAL A 25 14.25 -4.20 -23.55
CA VAL A 25 13.52 -3.19 -24.33
C VAL A 25 12.02 -3.06 -24.03
N TYR A 26 11.58 -1.91 -23.47
CA TYR A 26 10.63 -0.99 -24.13
C TYR A 26 10.48 0.31 -23.32
N ASP A 27 10.50 1.40 -24.07
CA ASP A 27 10.30 2.78 -23.65
C ASP A 27 8.82 3.11 -23.36
N GLU A 28 8.65 4.16 -22.55
CA GLU A 28 7.56 5.15 -22.63
C GLU A 28 6.16 4.75 -22.11
N ILE A 29 5.97 4.90 -20.79
CA ILE A 29 4.87 5.72 -20.24
C ILE A 29 5.50 6.61 -19.16
N VAL A 30 5.92 7.81 -19.55
CA VAL A 30 6.32 8.87 -18.63
C VAL A 30 5.06 9.68 -18.35
N GLU A 31 4.42 9.44 -17.20
CA GLU A 31 3.72 10.54 -16.53
C GLU A 31 4.70 11.13 -15.53
N GLU A 32 5.19 12.33 -15.84
CA GLU A 32 6.04 13.09 -14.92
C GLU A 32 5.24 13.41 -13.64
N PRO A 33 5.79 13.21 -12.43
CA PRO A 33 5.15 13.71 -11.24
C PRO A 33 5.21 15.25 -11.28
N VAL A 34 4.04 15.88 -11.40
CA VAL A 34 3.88 17.31 -11.19
C VAL A 34 4.28 17.61 -9.75
N SER A 35 5.48 18.17 -9.56
CA SER A 35 5.91 18.68 -8.26
C SER A 35 5.30 20.06 -8.04
N GLU A 36 4.11 20.12 -7.45
CA GLU A 36 3.65 21.35 -6.81
C GLU A 36 4.26 21.41 -5.41
N THR A 37 5.24 22.29 -5.26
CA THR A 37 5.85 22.63 -3.98
C THR A 37 4.85 23.48 -3.18
N VAL A 38 4.21 22.89 -2.18
CA VAL A 38 3.42 23.65 -1.20
C VAL A 38 4.33 24.03 -0.04
N SER A 39 4.56 25.34 0.10
CA SER A 39 5.29 25.97 1.19
C SER A 39 4.65 25.65 2.55
N SER A 40 5.47 25.16 3.47
CA SER A 40 5.12 24.93 4.87
C SER A 40 4.87 26.24 5.61
N ASP A 41 3.68 26.41 6.17
CA ASP A 41 3.45 27.13 7.42
C ASP A 41 1.97 27.01 7.81
N GLN A 42 1.59 26.02 8.62
CA GLN A 42 0.49 26.17 9.60
C GLN A 42 0.70 25.26 10.81
N LYS A 43 1.16 25.92 11.89
CA LYS A 43 1.15 25.43 13.26
C LYS A 43 -0.23 25.76 13.84
N GLY A 44 -1.06 24.78 14.10
CA GLY A 44 -2.32 25.02 14.82
C GLY A 44 -3.42 24.03 14.47
N ASN A 45 -3.96 23.43 15.53
CA ASN A 45 -5.13 22.56 15.56
C ASN A 45 -6.30 23.15 14.75
N ASP A 46 -6.53 22.67 13.52
CA ASP A 46 -7.77 22.87 12.79
C ASP A 46 -8.02 21.70 11.84
N GLN A 47 -9.25 21.19 11.83
CA GLN A 47 -9.75 20.29 10.80
C GLN A 47 -9.96 21.07 9.50
N SER A 48 -8.93 21.81 9.06
CA SER A 48 -8.91 22.42 7.74
C SER A 48 -8.78 21.27 6.76
N ARG A 49 -9.92 20.84 6.20
CA ARG A 49 -10.02 19.80 5.19
C ARG A 49 -9.04 20.16 4.06
N VAL A 50 -7.88 19.51 4.03
CA VAL A 50 -6.87 19.77 3.01
C VAL A 50 -7.47 19.33 1.68
N TYR A 51 -7.67 20.28 0.77
CA TYR A 51 -7.98 19.98 -0.62
C TYR A 51 -6.66 19.67 -1.32
N GLY A 52 -6.53 18.46 -1.86
CA GLY A 52 -5.29 17.99 -2.47
C GLY A 52 -4.45 17.13 -1.52
N PHE A 53 -3.16 17.07 -1.79
CA PHE A 53 -2.19 16.29 -1.02
C PHE A 53 -1.79 17.01 0.28
N ASP A 54 -1.73 16.26 1.38
CA ASP A 54 -1.07 16.71 2.60
C ASP A 54 0.47 16.56 2.52
N GLN A 55 1.17 17.04 3.54
CA GLN A 55 2.64 17.04 3.56
C GLN A 55 3.28 15.64 3.56
N TRP A 56 2.52 14.57 3.83
CA TRP A 56 3.02 13.20 3.77
C TRP A 56 2.72 12.53 2.42
N GLY A 57 1.82 13.11 1.63
CA GLY A 57 1.45 12.59 0.32
C GLY A 57 0.06 11.97 0.26
N TYR A 58 -0.80 12.15 1.28
CA TYR A 58 -2.19 11.69 1.21
C TYR A 58 -3.11 12.77 0.62
N ASN A 59 -3.89 12.39 -0.38
CA ASN A 59 -5.07 13.12 -0.83
C ASN A 59 -6.31 12.30 -0.47
N TRP A 60 -6.81 12.51 0.75
CA TRP A 60 -7.93 11.75 1.31
C TRP A 60 -9.22 11.91 0.52
N ASN A 61 -9.47 13.09 -0.05
CA ASN A 61 -10.67 13.33 -0.87
C ASN A 61 -10.63 12.57 -2.21
N ALA A 62 -9.45 12.28 -2.74
CA ALA A 62 -9.26 11.56 -3.99
C ALA A 62 -8.95 10.06 -3.78
N HIS A 63 -8.96 9.59 -2.53
CA HIS A 63 -8.56 8.23 -2.16
C HIS A 63 -7.20 7.82 -2.75
N HIS A 64 -6.25 8.74 -2.66
CA HIS A 64 -4.96 8.61 -3.33
C HIS A 64 -3.80 8.94 -2.37
N PHE A 65 -2.73 8.17 -2.47
CA PHE A 65 -1.45 8.50 -1.84
C PHE A 65 -0.35 8.51 -2.89
N ASN A 66 0.57 9.48 -2.79
CA ASN A 66 1.77 9.55 -3.61
C ASN A 66 2.94 10.04 -2.75
N GLY A 67 3.92 9.16 -2.50
CA GLY A 67 5.05 9.47 -1.66
C GLY A 67 5.98 8.27 -1.50
N ASN A 68 6.52 8.10 -0.29
CA ASN A 68 7.33 6.94 0.06
C ASN A 68 6.66 6.09 1.15
N VAL A 69 7.07 4.83 1.26
CA VAL A 69 6.49 3.86 2.22
C VAL A 69 6.55 4.37 3.66
N TRP A 70 7.63 5.06 4.05
CA TRP A 70 7.72 5.60 5.41
C TRP A 70 6.66 6.66 5.67
N ASN A 71 6.46 7.59 4.73
CA ASN A 71 5.46 8.64 4.84
C ASN A 71 4.03 8.09 4.85
N ALA A 72 3.77 7.03 4.07
CA ALA A 72 2.49 6.33 4.15
C ALA A 72 2.27 5.83 5.58
N ILE A 73 3.22 5.10 6.15
CA ILE A 73 3.08 4.47 7.47
C ILE A 73 2.94 5.49 8.59
N VAL A 74 3.78 6.52 8.64
CA VAL A 74 3.73 7.47 9.76
C VAL A 74 2.48 8.36 9.70
N ALA A 75 1.87 8.56 8.54
CA ALA A 75 0.67 9.38 8.40
C ALA A 75 -0.63 8.58 8.30
N ASP A 76 -0.57 7.25 8.22
CA ASP A 76 -1.74 6.40 8.17
C ASP A 76 -2.56 6.50 9.48
N TYR A 77 -3.87 6.70 9.34
CA TYR A 77 -4.80 6.71 10.46
C TYR A 77 -4.90 5.36 11.18
N LEU A 78 -4.47 4.27 10.55
CA LEU A 78 -4.34 2.96 11.20
C LEU A 78 -3.45 3.02 12.45
N TYR A 79 -2.43 3.89 12.43
CA TYR A 79 -1.48 4.08 13.53
C TYR A 79 -1.83 5.28 14.41
N GLN A 80 -3.07 5.79 14.34
CA GLN A 80 -3.49 6.92 15.15
C GLN A 80 -3.27 6.67 16.65
N GLY A 81 -2.46 7.53 17.28
CA GLY A 81 -2.10 7.44 18.69
C GLY A 81 -0.78 6.73 18.96
N GLU A 82 -0.14 6.13 17.96
CA GLU A 82 1.23 5.64 18.08
C GLU A 82 2.23 6.79 18.19
N PHE A 83 3.38 6.55 18.83
CA PHE A 83 4.38 7.59 19.10
C PHE A 83 5.04 8.17 17.84
N PHE A 84 4.99 7.42 16.73
CA PHE A 84 5.51 7.84 15.42
C PHE A 84 4.42 8.44 14.51
N TRP A 85 3.16 8.48 14.95
CA TRP A 85 2.06 8.96 14.13
C TRP A 85 2.15 10.46 13.90
N ARG A 86 2.13 10.85 12.63
CA ARG A 86 2.24 12.23 12.10
C ARG A 86 3.46 12.98 12.61
N ILE A 87 4.60 12.30 12.76
CA ILE A 87 5.92 12.96 12.81
C ILE A 87 6.26 13.58 11.45
N ASP A 88 7.34 14.33 11.35
CA ASP A 88 7.69 15.01 10.09
C ASP A 88 7.82 14.03 8.92
N PRO A 89 7.41 14.43 7.70
CA PRO A 89 7.60 13.61 6.51
C PRO A 89 9.10 13.38 6.25
N TYR A 90 9.45 12.16 5.87
CA TYR A 90 10.77 11.82 5.35
C TYR A 90 10.92 12.33 3.91
N THR A 91 12.00 13.08 3.68
CA THR A 91 12.27 13.79 2.42
C THR A 91 13.43 13.18 1.63
N GLY A 92 13.96 12.03 2.04
CA GLY A 92 15.07 11.36 1.37
C GLY A 92 16.46 11.59 1.99
N ASP A 93 16.55 12.35 3.10
CA ASP A 93 17.80 12.59 3.83
C ASP A 93 17.79 11.81 5.15
N ASP A 94 18.55 10.71 5.19
CA ASP A 94 18.65 9.84 6.35
C ASP A 94 19.36 10.48 7.53
N GLU A 95 20.44 11.23 7.27
CA GLU A 95 21.30 11.77 8.32
C GLU A 95 20.52 12.78 9.16
N SER A 96 19.91 13.76 8.49
CA SER A 96 19.08 14.77 9.15
C SER A 96 17.86 14.16 9.83
N TYR A 97 17.25 13.13 9.24
CA TYR A 97 16.06 12.50 9.81
C TYR A 97 16.38 11.66 11.05
N LEU A 98 17.48 10.90 11.03
CA LEU A 98 17.93 10.08 12.16
C LEU A 98 18.56 10.92 13.28
N GLU A 99 19.15 12.08 12.98
CA GLU A 99 19.54 13.03 14.03
C GLU A 99 18.31 13.47 14.85
N LYS A 100 17.18 13.74 14.16
CA LYS A 100 15.93 14.16 14.79
C LYS A 100 15.15 13.00 15.42
N TYR A 101 15.15 11.84 14.77
CA TYR A 101 14.43 10.64 15.17
C TYR A 101 15.37 9.42 15.22
N PRO A 102 16.29 9.32 16.21
CA PRO A 102 17.31 8.27 16.24
C PRO A 102 16.79 6.84 16.40
N TRP A 103 15.50 6.70 16.71
CA TRP A 103 14.81 5.41 16.84
C TRP A 103 14.20 4.92 15.52
N ALA A 104 14.14 5.77 14.49
CA ALA A 104 13.42 5.44 13.25
C ALA A 104 14.03 4.24 12.55
N ASP A 105 15.36 4.06 12.60
CA ASP A 105 16.07 2.94 11.99
C ASP A 105 15.82 1.57 12.65
N GLN A 106 15.25 1.57 13.85
CA GLN A 106 14.83 0.37 14.57
C GLN A 106 13.41 -0.07 14.19
N MET A 107 12.66 0.79 13.48
CA MET A 107 11.32 0.46 13.03
C MET A 107 11.39 -0.55 11.86
N PRO A 108 10.57 -1.61 11.85
CA PRO A 108 10.63 -2.65 10.81
C PRO A 108 10.50 -2.13 9.37
N PHE A 109 9.85 -0.97 9.21
CA PHE A 109 9.56 -0.38 7.91
C PHE A 109 10.63 0.59 7.39
N TRP A 110 11.61 0.95 8.23
CA TRP A 110 12.65 1.91 7.86
C TRP A 110 13.52 1.43 6.69
N ALA A 111 13.70 0.11 6.56
CA ALA A 111 14.38 -0.50 5.43
C ALA A 111 13.76 -0.13 4.07
N TYR A 112 12.47 0.24 4.06
CA TYR A 112 11.70 0.60 2.88
C TYR A 112 11.43 2.10 2.76
N ARG A 113 11.99 2.93 3.63
CA ARG A 113 11.65 4.36 3.74
C ARG A 113 11.77 5.18 2.44
N ASN A 114 12.66 4.78 1.55
CA ASN A 114 12.91 5.44 0.27
C ASN A 114 12.21 4.75 -0.92
N MET A 115 11.45 3.69 -0.66
CA MET A 115 10.61 3.04 -1.67
C MET A 115 9.46 3.99 -2.01
N GLU A 116 9.39 4.37 -3.28
CA GLU A 116 8.27 5.15 -3.82
C GLU A 116 7.02 4.27 -3.81
N LEU A 117 5.90 4.88 -3.41
CA LEU A 117 4.62 4.22 -3.29
C LEU A 117 3.51 5.16 -3.80
N VAL A 118 2.71 4.64 -4.72
CA VAL A 118 1.40 5.19 -5.06
C VAL A 118 0.32 4.21 -4.60
N MET A 119 -0.65 4.71 -3.83
CA MET A 119 -1.83 3.93 -3.43
C MET A 119 -3.10 4.56 -3.98
N HIS A 120 -4.05 3.70 -4.32
CA HIS A 120 -5.43 4.11 -4.55
C HIS A 120 -6.35 3.19 -3.77
N TRP A 121 -7.44 3.74 -3.24
CA TRP A 121 -8.49 2.96 -2.57
C TRP A 121 -9.87 3.51 -2.92
N ASN A 122 -10.92 2.91 -2.37
CA ASN A 122 -12.26 3.49 -2.40
C ASN A 122 -12.80 3.80 -1.00
N GLU A 123 -13.90 4.54 -0.95
CA GLU A 123 -14.61 4.90 0.29
C GLU A 123 -15.02 3.66 1.13
N GLY A 124 -15.18 2.49 0.49
CA GLY A 124 -15.47 1.23 1.18
C GLY A 124 -14.32 0.72 2.06
N LEU A 125 -13.08 1.14 1.79
CA LEU A 125 -11.90 0.76 2.59
C LEU A 125 -11.57 1.81 3.66
N ILE A 126 -11.31 3.03 3.20
CA ILE A 126 -10.91 4.18 4.04
C ILE A 126 -11.69 5.40 3.55
N SER A 127 -12.41 6.04 4.47
CA SER A 127 -13.18 7.24 4.14
C SER A 127 -12.25 8.42 3.82
N LYS A 128 -12.82 9.48 3.23
CA LYS A 128 -12.13 10.77 3.05
C LYS A 128 -11.68 11.45 4.35
N ASP A 129 -12.18 11.00 5.50
CA ASP A 129 -11.82 11.52 6.81
C ASP A 129 -10.76 10.63 7.50
N GLY A 130 -10.24 9.62 6.78
CA GLY A 130 -9.20 8.69 7.25
C GLY A 130 -9.75 7.51 8.05
N GLU A 131 -11.07 7.32 8.08
CA GLU A 131 -11.69 6.27 8.90
C GLU A 131 -11.72 4.94 8.16
N TYR A 132 -11.12 3.93 8.78
CA TYR A 132 -11.18 2.55 8.32
C TYR A 132 -12.57 1.96 8.52
N GLN A 133 -13.11 1.37 7.45
CA GLN A 133 -14.41 0.71 7.47
C GLN A 133 -14.30 -0.77 7.85
N ASP A 134 -15.42 -1.42 8.13
CA ASP A 134 -15.48 -2.88 8.19
C ASP A 134 -15.49 -3.43 6.75
N TRP A 135 -14.40 -4.11 6.36
CA TRP A 135 -14.20 -4.51 4.98
C TRP A 135 -14.92 -5.80 4.61
N LEU A 136 -15.24 -6.67 5.58
CA LEU A 136 -15.88 -7.95 5.29
C LEU A 136 -17.24 -7.71 4.63
N ASP A 137 -17.54 -8.44 3.54
CA ASP A 137 -18.76 -8.29 2.74
C ASP A 137 -18.95 -6.91 2.07
N SER A 138 -17.93 -6.05 2.08
CA SER A 138 -17.95 -4.74 1.41
C SER A 138 -17.48 -4.82 -0.06
N ASP A 139 -17.43 -3.67 -0.74
CA ASP A 139 -16.77 -3.51 -2.02
C ASP A 139 -15.38 -2.86 -1.91
N ALA A 140 -14.78 -2.87 -0.71
CA ALA A 140 -13.49 -2.26 -0.43
C ALA A 140 -12.38 -2.82 -1.34
N TRP A 141 -11.47 -1.95 -1.76
CA TRP A 141 -10.26 -2.34 -2.48
C TRP A 141 -9.14 -1.35 -2.25
N ILE A 142 -7.91 -1.81 -2.45
CA ILE A 142 -6.70 -0.98 -2.48
C ILE A 142 -5.71 -1.51 -3.52
N THR A 143 -4.99 -0.60 -4.16
CA THR A 143 -3.84 -0.92 -4.98
C THR A 143 -2.57 -0.31 -4.42
N PHE A 144 -1.45 -0.98 -4.67
CA PHE A 144 -0.13 -0.50 -4.34
C PHE A 144 0.73 -0.56 -5.60
N HIS A 145 1.40 0.54 -5.89
CA HIS A 145 2.40 0.64 -6.95
C HIS A 145 3.73 0.99 -6.29
N TYR A 146 4.57 -0.01 -6.09
CA TYR A 146 5.88 0.13 -5.49
C TYR A 146 6.94 0.37 -6.55
N LYS A 147 7.93 1.20 -6.23
CA LYS A 147 9.13 1.40 -7.04
C LYS A 147 10.33 1.70 -6.15
N LEU A 148 11.47 1.12 -6.49
CA LEU A 148 12.74 1.41 -5.84
C LEU A 148 13.91 1.15 -6.80
N GLY A 149 15.09 1.66 -6.46
CA GLY A 149 16.29 1.51 -7.28
C GLY A 149 16.38 2.55 -8.40
N LYS A 150 17.51 2.52 -9.12
CA LYS A 150 17.83 3.43 -10.23
C LYS A 150 18.57 2.66 -11.31
N GLY A 151 18.47 3.12 -12.57
CA GLY A 151 19.16 2.48 -13.69
C GLY A 151 18.78 1.01 -13.84
N SER A 152 19.77 0.14 -13.92
CA SER A 152 19.60 -1.33 -14.03
C SER A 152 18.98 -1.98 -12.79
N ASP A 153 19.10 -1.37 -11.62
CA ASP A 153 18.61 -1.92 -10.35
C ASP A 153 17.17 -1.46 -10.04
N LYS A 154 16.55 -0.76 -10.99
CA LYS A 154 15.18 -0.25 -10.87
C LYS A 154 14.22 -1.43 -10.94
N TRP A 155 13.35 -1.54 -9.94
CA TRP A 155 12.25 -2.49 -9.93
C TRP A 155 10.93 -1.79 -9.63
N PHE A 156 9.86 -2.46 -10.04
CA PHE A 156 8.49 -2.02 -9.79
C PHE A 156 7.63 -3.23 -9.50
N GLN A 157 6.64 -3.05 -8.62
CA GLN A 157 5.64 -4.07 -8.35
C GLN A 157 4.27 -3.44 -8.18
N PHE A 158 3.28 -4.06 -8.80
CA PHE A 158 1.87 -3.77 -8.58
C PHE A 158 1.25 -4.85 -7.70
N GLN A 159 0.47 -4.43 -6.72
CA GLN A 159 -0.39 -5.31 -5.93
C GLN A 159 -1.82 -4.78 -5.88
N LYS A 160 -2.78 -5.69 -5.85
CA LYS A 160 -4.20 -5.37 -5.74
C LYS A 160 -4.90 -6.25 -4.72
N PHE A 161 -5.69 -5.61 -3.87
CA PHE A 161 -6.48 -6.25 -2.84
C PHE A 161 -7.94 -5.87 -2.95
N VAL A 162 -8.82 -6.79 -2.55
CA VAL A 162 -10.26 -6.54 -2.43
C VAL A 162 -10.79 -7.20 -1.17
N ALA A 163 -11.90 -6.68 -0.65
CA ALA A 163 -12.62 -7.28 0.47
C ALA A 163 -12.99 -8.75 0.23
N ALA A 164 -12.77 -9.58 1.27
CA ALA A 164 -13.35 -10.90 1.35
C ALA A 164 -14.86 -10.84 1.62
N LYS A 165 -15.58 -11.90 1.24
CA LYS A 165 -16.95 -12.15 1.71
C LYS A 165 -16.94 -13.13 2.88
N SER A 166 -17.96 -13.07 3.72
CA SER A 166 -18.18 -14.01 4.82
C SER A 166 -18.38 -15.46 4.36
N THR A 167 -18.70 -15.66 3.08
CA THR A 167 -18.80 -16.97 2.43
C THR A 167 -17.48 -17.51 1.89
N ASP A 168 -16.45 -16.67 1.80
CA ASP A 168 -15.14 -17.05 1.28
C ASP A 168 -14.34 -17.77 2.38
N TYR A 169 -13.42 -18.63 1.99
CA TYR A 169 -12.62 -19.39 2.93
C TYR A 169 -11.16 -19.55 2.47
N ILE A 170 -10.26 -19.67 3.46
CA ILE A 170 -8.84 -19.91 3.21
C ILE A 170 -8.56 -21.42 3.23
N LYS A 171 -7.84 -21.90 2.23
CA LYS A 171 -7.28 -23.25 2.18
C LYS A 171 -5.88 -23.20 1.58
N ASP A 172 -4.90 -23.76 2.27
CA ASP A 172 -3.51 -23.86 1.80
C ASP A 172 -2.89 -22.51 1.34
N GLY A 173 -3.18 -21.42 2.07
CA GLY A 173 -2.67 -20.08 1.77
C GLY A 173 -3.38 -19.37 0.61
N MET A 174 -4.48 -19.93 0.11
CA MET A 174 -5.28 -19.38 -0.98
C MET A 174 -6.71 -19.14 -0.51
N TRP A 175 -7.33 -18.08 -1.02
CA TRP A 175 -8.73 -17.77 -0.84
C TRP A 175 -9.58 -18.45 -1.90
N TYR A 176 -10.73 -18.98 -1.49
CA TYR A 176 -11.72 -19.61 -2.35
C TYR A 176 -13.12 -19.08 -2.03
N ASP A 177 -13.99 -19.04 -3.04
CA ASP A 177 -15.41 -18.73 -2.82
C ASP A 177 -16.15 -19.98 -2.31
N GLN A 178 -17.42 -19.81 -1.92
CA GLN A 178 -18.28 -20.90 -1.45
C GLN A 178 -18.44 -22.07 -2.45
N ASP A 179 -18.21 -21.83 -3.74
CA ASP A 179 -18.32 -22.83 -4.80
C ASP A 179 -16.97 -23.53 -5.06
N GLY A 180 -15.92 -23.13 -4.34
CA GLY A 180 -14.57 -23.68 -4.43
C GLY A 180 -13.72 -23.10 -5.55
N ASN A 181 -14.12 -21.97 -6.14
CA ASN A 181 -13.31 -21.28 -7.14
C ASN A 181 -12.19 -20.48 -6.47
N LEU A 182 -10.99 -20.54 -7.05
CA LEU A 182 -9.84 -19.77 -6.58
C LEU A 182 -10.10 -18.28 -6.75
N ILE A 183 -9.97 -17.56 -5.65
CA ILE A 183 -10.13 -16.12 -5.59
C ILE A 183 -8.77 -15.43 -5.68
N GLY A 184 -7.87 -15.73 -4.75
CA GLY A 184 -6.67 -14.94 -4.52
C GLY A 184 -5.73 -15.58 -3.52
N ILE A 185 -4.66 -14.88 -3.21
CA ILE A 185 -3.63 -15.31 -2.26
C ILE A 185 -3.97 -14.72 -0.89
N PHE A 186 -3.77 -15.52 0.17
CA PHE A 186 -3.79 -15.00 1.52
C PHE A 186 -2.61 -14.04 1.74
N HIS A 187 -2.93 -12.86 2.24
CA HIS A 187 -1.98 -11.88 2.73
C HIS A 187 -2.36 -11.56 4.17
N ASP A 188 -1.45 -11.06 4.99
CA ASP A 188 -1.59 -10.91 6.45
C ASP A 188 -2.83 -10.09 6.93
N TRP A 189 -3.60 -9.51 6.00
CA TRP A 189 -4.95 -9.01 6.23
C TRP A 189 -5.99 -10.12 6.01
N ASP A 190 -6.58 -10.60 7.10
CA ASP A 190 -7.57 -11.69 7.13
C ASP A 190 -8.91 -11.40 6.42
N THR A 191 -9.12 -10.15 6.00
CA THR A 191 -10.35 -9.69 5.32
C THR A 191 -10.07 -8.99 4.00
N LEU A 192 -8.81 -8.95 3.55
CA LEU A 192 -8.42 -8.48 2.21
C LEU A 192 -7.70 -9.58 1.45
N ILE A 193 -8.21 -9.86 0.25
CA ILE A 193 -7.71 -10.91 -0.62
C ILE A 193 -6.80 -10.29 -1.66
N MET A 194 -5.56 -10.79 -1.77
CA MET A 194 -4.63 -10.37 -2.81
C MET A 194 -5.01 -11.03 -4.14
N ILE A 195 -5.47 -10.24 -5.09
CA ILE A 195 -6.03 -10.77 -6.36
C ILE A 195 -5.13 -10.52 -7.57
N GLU A 196 -4.11 -9.68 -7.45
CA GLU A 196 -3.14 -9.45 -8.52
C GLU A 196 -1.80 -9.03 -7.92
N VAL A 197 -0.72 -9.66 -8.39
CA VAL A 197 0.66 -9.27 -8.13
C VAL A 197 1.45 -9.44 -9.41
N HIS A 198 2.12 -8.39 -9.85
CA HIS A 198 3.05 -8.48 -10.96
C HIS A 198 4.16 -7.44 -10.87
N ASP A 199 5.35 -7.85 -11.30
CA ASP A 199 6.50 -6.97 -11.45
C ASP A 199 6.50 -6.37 -12.85
N ALA A 200 6.98 -5.13 -13.01
CA ALA A 200 7.04 -4.52 -14.34
C ALA A 200 7.97 -5.31 -15.27
N GLY A 201 7.51 -5.52 -16.52
CA GLY A 201 8.26 -6.27 -17.52
C GLY A 201 8.22 -7.79 -17.34
N GLN A 202 7.50 -8.31 -16.33
CA GLN A 202 7.31 -9.74 -16.11
C GLN A 202 5.81 -10.11 -16.19
N PRO A 203 5.48 -11.34 -16.58
CA PRO A 203 4.12 -11.86 -16.41
C PRO A 203 3.71 -11.79 -14.93
N PRO A 204 2.40 -11.63 -14.63
CA PRO A 204 1.95 -11.64 -13.26
C PRO A 204 2.35 -12.89 -12.49
N TYR A 205 2.94 -12.70 -11.31
CA TYR A 205 3.12 -13.76 -10.33
C TYR A 205 1.76 -14.37 -9.97
N PHE A 206 0.76 -13.50 -9.80
CA PHE A 206 -0.61 -13.91 -9.61
C PHE A 206 -1.58 -12.95 -10.28
N LYS A 207 -2.62 -13.52 -10.89
CA LYS A 207 -3.79 -12.79 -11.35
C LYS A 207 -5.00 -13.67 -11.17
N SER A 208 -5.97 -13.18 -10.40
CA SER A 208 -7.19 -13.92 -10.08
C SER A 208 -7.92 -14.38 -11.35
N PRO A 209 -8.38 -15.64 -11.40
CA PRO A 209 -9.18 -16.12 -12.52
C PRO A 209 -10.64 -15.59 -12.50
N LEU A 210 -11.11 -15.02 -11.37
CA LEU A 210 -12.52 -14.67 -11.17
C LEU A 210 -12.92 -13.27 -11.65
N SER A 211 -11.97 -12.38 -11.98
CA SER A 211 -12.12 -11.11 -12.73
C SER A 211 -11.00 -10.14 -12.35
N PRO A 212 -10.48 -9.32 -13.29
CA PRO A 212 -9.54 -8.24 -12.99
C PRO A 212 -10.20 -7.00 -12.34
N GLY A 213 -11.52 -6.98 -12.15
CA GLY A 213 -12.29 -5.79 -11.73
C GLY A 213 -12.08 -5.36 -10.27
N LEU A 214 -12.37 -4.10 -9.96
CA LEU A 214 -12.48 -3.57 -8.60
C LEU A 214 -13.90 -3.88 -8.07
N GLY A 215 -14.02 -4.41 -6.85
CA GLY A 215 -15.28 -4.41 -6.10
C GLY A 215 -16.36 -5.44 -6.46
N LYS A 216 -16.00 -6.66 -6.91
CA LYS A 216 -16.82 -7.90 -6.87
C LYS A 216 -16.24 -8.93 -7.85
N TYR A 217 -15.77 -10.07 -7.34
CA TYR A 217 -15.55 -11.27 -8.15
C TYR A 217 -16.75 -11.51 -9.06
N LYS A 218 -16.54 -11.76 -10.36
CA LYS A 218 -17.63 -12.11 -11.27
C LYS A 218 -17.25 -13.28 -12.17
N LEU A 219 -17.72 -14.47 -11.81
CA LEU A 219 -18.14 -15.48 -12.79
C LEU A 219 -19.65 -15.72 -12.64
N ARG A 220 -20.38 -15.31 -13.70
CA ARG A 220 -21.84 -15.26 -13.92
C ARG A 220 -22.63 -14.17 -13.19
#